data_AF-A0A9X6PR99-F1
#
_entry.id   AF-A0A9X6PR99-F1
#
_cell.length_a   1.000
_cell.length_b   1.000
_cell.length_c   1.000
_cell.angle_alpha   90.00
_cell.angle_beta   90.00
_cell.angle_gamma   90.00
#
_symmetry.space_group_name_H-M   'P 1'
#
loop_
_entity.id
_entity.type
_entity.pdbx_description
1 polymer ?
#
loop_
_entity_poly.entity_id
_entity_poly.type
_entity_poly.pdbx_seq_one_letter_code
_entity_poly.pdbx_strand_id
1 'polypeptide(L)'
;MNYNIQKGQFRLTTAHPRGSWWEFYRVPCPICNGIGNCMLHVSQEKVACTRVESKWVYGKNSSNPSYIHYLNGKKQYQLPDVDVVKGHSKRSNEELDVFNRNLIGFLPLEEKHHIHLLQDRKMTEEEVQIRQYRSFLKQQIVLEDDNTYTTIWEKLFKQIGKKDCWKGIPGFYEMKKGQLSLRLMAGFPGIMIPFRNQYNQIVGWQVRVDEVKNSVHVKSGPTGIQAELVQQPNVVKITKNGDCIYEGKLEIGKNKELLIGGEKVVVKIHKGQKYLWISSANKNEGTGAGGSENPLPVHVAVPSSHLKHWKSGTLHKTKSVMITEGPMKADLIADLLPKRLNKEEIAKVGTTVLAIPGVNAWRIVMPVLKDMGVENVYLAFDADLVENEKVRAALIAFATELKKEGYNVIIAAWNPAQGKGLDDAMQASFKPVFRKI
;
A
#
# COMPACT_ATOMS: atom_id res chain seq x y z
N MET A 1 15.29 -33.50 11.02
CA MET A 1 15.18 -32.56 12.16
C MET A 1 13.90 -31.78 11.99
N ASN A 2 12.87 -32.14 12.74
CA ASN A 2 11.62 -31.38 12.80
C ASN A 2 11.91 -30.14 13.64
N TYR A 3 12.00 -29.00 12.98
CA TYR A 3 11.96 -27.73 13.67
C TYR A 3 10.57 -27.60 14.32
N ASN A 4 10.45 -26.74 15.33
CA ASN A 4 9.18 -26.38 15.96
C ASN A 4 9.01 -24.90 15.61
N ILE A 5 8.11 -24.53 14.69
CA ILE A 5 8.07 -23.14 14.18
C ILE A 5 6.96 -22.30 14.80
N GLN A 6 7.40 -21.18 15.37
CA GLN A 6 6.59 -20.14 15.99
C GLN A 6 6.23 -19.00 15.01
N LYS A 7 5.14 -18.28 15.33
CA LYS A 7 4.56 -17.15 14.57
C LYS A 7 5.60 -16.15 14.05
N GLY A 8 5.47 -15.77 12.77
CA GLY A 8 6.04 -14.53 12.25
C GLY A 8 7.28 -14.63 11.34
N GLN A 9 7.81 -15.82 11.05
CA GLN A 9 8.90 -15.99 10.07
C GLN A 9 8.41 -15.92 8.62
N PHE A 10 7.29 -16.57 8.34
CA PHE A 10 6.59 -16.55 7.07
C PHE A 10 5.23 -15.88 7.22
N ARG A 11 4.73 -15.29 6.14
CA ARG A 11 3.35 -14.79 6.04
C ARG A 11 2.64 -15.51 4.92
N LEU A 12 1.39 -15.90 5.15
CA LEU A 12 0.54 -16.41 4.08
C LEU A 12 0.39 -15.33 3.01
N THR A 13 0.62 -15.69 1.75
CA THR A 13 0.46 -14.73 0.65
C THR A 13 -0.96 -14.78 0.10
N THR A 14 -1.38 -13.68 -0.52
CA THR A 14 -2.58 -13.64 -1.36
C THR A 14 -2.31 -14.03 -2.82
N ALA A 15 -1.09 -14.49 -3.13
CA ALA A 15 -0.69 -14.84 -4.49
C ALA A 15 -1.48 -16.06 -4.98
N HIS A 16 -1.86 -16.07 -6.26
CA HIS A 16 -2.67 -17.14 -6.84
C HIS A 16 -1.79 -18.34 -7.27
N PRO A 17 -2.15 -19.60 -6.96
CA PRO A 17 -3.31 -20.02 -6.17
C PRO A 17 -3.11 -19.69 -4.68
N ARG A 18 -4.15 -19.14 -4.04
CA ARG A 18 -4.08 -18.75 -2.62
C ARG A 18 -3.76 -19.97 -1.77
N GLY A 19 -2.83 -19.82 -0.84
CA GLY A 19 -2.37 -20.92 0.01
C GLY A 19 -1.16 -21.69 -0.54
N SER A 20 -0.77 -21.50 -1.80
CA SER A 20 0.39 -22.20 -2.39
C SER A 20 1.73 -21.50 -2.17
N TRP A 21 1.73 -20.26 -1.67
CA TRP A 21 2.94 -19.43 -1.53
C TRP A 21 3.01 -18.73 -0.17
N TRP A 22 4.22 -18.67 0.39
CA TRP A 22 4.55 -18.08 1.68
C TRP A 22 5.59 -16.98 1.53
N GLU A 23 5.29 -15.77 1.98
CA GLU A 23 6.21 -14.64 1.94
C GLU A 23 7.30 -14.82 3.00
N PHE A 24 8.55 -14.64 2.59
CA PHE A 24 9.68 -14.49 3.49
C PHE A 24 9.54 -13.19 4.30
N TYR A 25 9.02 -13.24 5.54
CA TYR A 25 8.70 -12.02 6.30
C TYR A 25 9.76 -11.60 7.32
N ARG A 26 10.31 -12.55 8.08
CA ARG A 26 11.44 -12.33 9.02
C ARG A 26 12.61 -13.28 8.77
N VAL A 27 12.58 -14.00 7.65
CA VAL A 27 13.64 -14.89 7.18
C VAL A 27 14.09 -14.39 5.81
N PRO A 28 15.40 -14.36 5.50
CA PRO A 28 15.87 -13.94 4.18
C PRO A 28 15.54 -14.96 3.09
N CYS A 29 15.17 -14.45 1.92
CA CYS A 29 15.02 -15.21 0.69
C CYS A 29 16.36 -15.88 0.33
N PRO A 30 16.40 -17.18 0.01
CA PRO A 30 17.64 -17.88 -0.30
C PRO A 30 18.28 -17.46 -1.62
N ILE A 31 17.53 -16.75 -2.48
CA ILE A 31 18.01 -16.29 -3.79
C ILE A 31 18.66 -14.90 -3.71
N CYS A 32 17.95 -13.93 -3.13
CA CYS A 32 18.42 -12.53 -3.09
C CYS A 32 18.92 -12.07 -1.73
N ASN A 33 18.85 -12.93 -0.71
CA ASN A 33 19.12 -12.61 0.70
C ASN A 33 18.29 -11.45 1.27
N GLY A 34 17.26 -10.99 0.53
CA GLY A 34 16.32 -9.96 0.92
C GLY A 34 15.17 -10.52 1.73
N ILE A 35 14.55 -9.66 2.55
CA ILE A 35 13.32 -9.98 3.31
C ILE A 35 12.14 -9.25 2.67
N GLY A 36 10.95 -9.85 2.76
CA GLY A 36 9.70 -9.35 2.21
C GLY A 36 9.64 -9.51 0.70
N ASN A 37 8.42 -9.55 0.18
CA ASN A 37 8.03 -9.61 -1.23
C ASN A 37 8.43 -10.89 -1.99
N CYS A 38 9.47 -11.61 -1.56
CA CYS A 38 9.83 -12.91 -2.11
C CYS A 38 8.98 -14.00 -1.46
N MET A 39 8.65 -15.05 -2.22
CA MET A 39 7.73 -16.10 -1.77
C MET A 39 8.32 -17.49 -1.99
N LEU A 40 8.13 -18.38 -1.01
CA LEU A 40 8.44 -19.80 -1.08
C LEU A 40 7.16 -20.57 -1.42
N HIS A 41 7.23 -21.46 -2.40
CA HIS A 41 6.10 -22.35 -2.71
C HIS A 41 5.92 -23.40 -1.61
N VAL A 42 4.70 -23.88 -1.37
CA VAL A 42 4.43 -24.95 -0.38
C VAL A 42 5.20 -26.24 -0.65
N SER A 43 5.54 -26.55 -1.92
CA SER A 43 6.42 -27.69 -2.24
C SER A 43 7.87 -27.47 -1.81
N GLN A 44 8.26 -26.23 -1.49
CA GLN A 44 9.61 -25.80 -1.14
C GLN A 44 10.68 -26.01 -2.21
N GLU A 45 10.30 -26.41 -3.41
CA GLU A 45 11.23 -26.63 -4.52
C GLU A 45 11.51 -25.36 -5.32
N LYS A 46 10.69 -24.32 -5.15
CA LYS A 46 10.77 -23.09 -5.91
C LYS A 46 10.48 -21.84 -5.09
N VAL A 47 11.16 -20.76 -5.46
CA VAL A 47 11.05 -19.43 -4.87
C VAL A 47 10.69 -18.42 -5.95
N ALA A 48 9.66 -17.62 -5.72
CA ALA A 48 9.37 -16.42 -6.49
C ALA A 48 10.16 -15.25 -5.88
N CYS A 49 11.29 -14.89 -6.50
CA CYS A 49 12.17 -13.81 -6.06
C CYS A 49 11.83 -12.51 -6.80
N THR A 50 11.66 -11.41 -6.07
CA THR A 50 11.33 -10.09 -6.67
C THR A 50 12.55 -9.24 -7.02
N ARG A 51 13.75 -9.77 -6.78
CA ARG A 51 15.01 -8.99 -6.84
C ARG A 51 16.09 -9.58 -7.74
N VAL A 52 15.99 -10.86 -8.07
CA VAL A 52 16.94 -11.56 -8.94
C VAL A 52 16.15 -12.14 -10.09
N GLU A 53 16.46 -11.68 -11.30
CA GLU A 53 15.75 -12.11 -12.49
C GLU A 53 16.01 -13.58 -12.82
N SER A 54 15.06 -14.18 -13.52
CA SER A 54 15.18 -15.51 -14.11
C SER A 54 14.38 -15.54 -15.40
N LYS A 55 14.60 -16.57 -16.24
CA LYS A 55 13.80 -16.79 -17.44
C LYS A 55 12.30 -17.00 -17.16
N TRP A 56 11.92 -17.35 -15.93
CA TRP A 56 10.55 -17.64 -15.54
C TRP A 56 9.94 -16.47 -14.78
N VAL A 57 8.97 -15.77 -15.37
CA VAL A 57 8.30 -14.62 -14.75
C VAL A 57 6.97 -15.05 -14.14
N TYR A 58 6.74 -14.67 -12.89
CA TYR A 58 5.51 -14.89 -12.14
C TYR A 58 4.85 -13.55 -11.79
N GLY A 59 3.55 -13.42 -12.05
CA GLY A 59 2.81 -12.19 -11.75
C GLY A 59 3.26 -10.98 -12.59
N LYS A 60 3.54 -11.19 -13.89
CA LYS A 60 4.09 -10.19 -14.84
C LYS A 60 3.34 -8.86 -14.83
N ASN A 61 2.02 -8.88 -14.63
CA ASN A 61 1.14 -7.71 -14.65
C ASN A 61 0.68 -7.28 -13.25
N SER A 62 1.39 -7.70 -12.20
CA SER A 62 1.08 -7.31 -10.82
C SER A 62 1.93 -6.11 -10.37
N SER A 63 1.56 -5.51 -9.24
CA SER A 63 2.35 -4.46 -8.58
C SER A 63 3.71 -4.94 -8.05
N ASN A 64 3.99 -6.24 -8.10
CA ASN A 64 5.22 -6.84 -7.58
C ASN A 64 5.61 -8.10 -8.41
N PRO A 65 6.05 -7.92 -9.68
CA PRO A 65 6.45 -9.04 -10.51
C PRO A 65 7.61 -9.79 -9.85
N SER A 66 7.58 -11.12 -9.96
CA SER A 66 8.57 -12.01 -9.35
C SER A 66 9.15 -12.96 -10.40
N TYR A 67 10.28 -13.57 -10.11
CA TYR A 67 10.98 -14.49 -10.99
C TYR A 67 11.14 -15.85 -10.28
N ILE A 68 10.83 -16.94 -10.96
CA ILE A 68 10.85 -18.29 -10.35
C ILE A 68 12.25 -18.90 -10.42
N HIS A 69 12.78 -19.26 -9.26
CA HIS A 69 14.04 -19.98 -9.06
C HIS A 69 13.79 -21.33 -8.42
N TYR A 70 14.48 -22.38 -8.86
CA TYR A 70 14.37 -23.73 -8.30
C TYR A 70 15.49 -23.98 -7.28
N LEU A 71 15.16 -24.55 -6.12
CA LEU A 71 16.05 -24.66 -4.97
C LEU A 71 16.91 -25.94 -4.92
N ASN A 72 16.72 -26.88 -5.86
CA ASN A 72 17.48 -28.13 -5.98
C ASN A 72 17.77 -28.82 -4.62
N GLY A 73 16.78 -28.87 -3.72
CA GLY A 73 16.84 -29.61 -2.46
C GLY A 73 17.73 -29.07 -1.33
N LYS A 74 18.35 -27.88 -1.47
CA LYS A 74 19.38 -27.44 -0.50
C LYS A 74 18.86 -26.88 0.84
N LYS A 75 17.59 -26.47 0.96
CA LYS A 75 17.01 -25.91 2.20
C LYS A 75 15.56 -26.33 2.39
N GLN A 76 15.27 -26.99 3.51
CA GLN A 76 13.91 -27.25 3.97
C GLN A 76 13.54 -26.21 5.03
N TYR A 77 12.43 -25.52 4.80
CA TYR A 77 11.79 -24.61 5.73
C TYR A 77 10.62 -25.35 6.36
N GLN A 78 10.35 -25.14 7.64
CA GLN A 78 9.06 -25.53 8.17
C GLN A 78 8.10 -24.36 7.96
N LEU A 79 6.91 -24.66 7.44
CA LEU A 79 5.89 -23.66 7.15
C LEU A 79 4.90 -23.64 8.32
N PRO A 80 4.36 -22.47 8.70
CA PRO A 80 3.37 -22.40 9.77
C PRO A 80 2.11 -23.20 9.42
N ASP A 81 1.54 -23.89 10.40
CA ASP A 81 0.15 -24.36 10.30
C ASP A 81 -0.76 -23.13 10.27
N VAL A 82 -1.56 -22.99 9.22
CA VAL A 82 -2.50 -21.89 9.08
C VAL A 82 -3.86 -22.46 8.77
N ASP A 83 -4.84 -22.03 9.56
CA ASP A 83 -6.24 -22.25 9.27
C ASP A 83 -6.50 -21.76 7.85
N VAL A 84 -6.95 -22.67 6.97
CA VAL A 84 -7.35 -22.31 5.62
C VAL A 84 -8.55 -21.38 5.73
N VAL A 85 -8.27 -20.08 5.69
CA VAL A 85 -9.30 -19.06 5.73
C VAL A 85 -9.95 -18.96 4.36
N LYS A 86 -11.27 -19.11 4.31
CA LYS A 86 -12.04 -18.82 3.10
C LYS A 86 -11.88 -17.33 2.78
N GLY A 87 -11.55 -16.99 1.54
CA GLY A 87 -11.45 -15.60 1.11
C GLY A 87 -12.23 -15.38 -0.17
N HIS A 88 -12.46 -14.12 -0.53
CA HIS A 88 -13.22 -13.74 -1.72
C HIS A 88 -12.35 -13.05 -2.76
N SER A 89 -12.77 -13.13 -4.02
CA SER A 89 -12.29 -12.24 -5.06
C SER A 89 -12.86 -10.84 -4.84
N LYS A 90 -12.09 -9.83 -5.25
CA LYS A 90 -12.52 -8.43 -5.17
C LYS A 90 -13.70 -8.22 -6.14
N ARG A 91 -14.72 -7.52 -5.68
CA ARG A 91 -15.90 -7.16 -6.51
C ARG A 91 -15.55 -6.24 -7.66
N SER A 92 -16.50 -6.08 -8.60
CA SER A 92 -16.34 -5.12 -9.71
C SER A 92 -16.17 -3.69 -9.19
N ASN A 93 -15.61 -2.82 -10.02
CA ASN A 93 -15.39 -1.42 -9.62
C ASN A 93 -16.70 -0.69 -9.34
N GLU A 94 -17.78 -1.03 -10.05
CA GLU A 94 -19.13 -0.48 -9.88
C GLU A 94 -19.70 -0.87 -8.52
N GLU A 95 -19.63 -2.15 -8.16
CA GLU A 95 -20.11 -2.64 -6.86
C GLU A 95 -19.29 -2.05 -5.70
N LEU A 96 -17.97 -1.93 -5.88
CA LEU A 96 -17.10 -1.27 -4.90
C LEU A 96 -17.45 0.20 -4.73
N ASP A 97 -17.70 0.93 -5.80
CA ASP A 97 -18.07 2.35 -5.74
C ASP A 97 -19.36 2.56 -4.96
N VAL A 98 -20.40 1.78 -5.30
CA VAL A 98 -21.70 1.83 -4.60
C VAL A 98 -21.51 1.57 -3.11
N PHE A 99 -20.79 0.52 -2.74
CA PHE A 99 -20.54 0.20 -1.33
C PHE A 99 -19.74 1.32 -0.64
N ASN A 100 -18.64 1.77 -1.25
CA ASN A 100 -17.73 2.75 -0.64
C ASN A 100 -18.36 4.14 -0.49
N ARG A 101 -19.27 4.54 -1.38
CA ARG A 101 -20.04 5.79 -1.22
C ARG A 101 -21.01 5.72 -0.04
N ASN A 102 -21.67 4.59 0.18
CA ASN A 102 -22.47 4.36 1.38
C ASN A 102 -21.58 4.37 2.65
N LEU A 103 -20.41 3.73 2.57
CA LEU A 103 -19.43 3.72 3.66
C LEU A 103 -18.95 5.13 4.04
N ILE A 104 -18.72 6.02 3.06
CA ILE A 104 -18.35 7.43 3.28
C ILE A 104 -19.41 8.18 4.09
N GLY A 105 -20.69 7.91 3.85
CA GLY A 105 -21.79 8.52 4.62
C GLY A 105 -21.84 8.05 6.07
N PHE A 106 -21.28 6.86 6.34
CA PHE A 106 -21.27 6.24 7.67
C PHE A 106 -20.02 6.57 8.48
N LEU A 107 -18.88 6.74 7.82
CA LEU A 107 -17.61 7.07 8.47
C LEU A 107 -17.53 8.56 8.82
N PRO A 108 -17.02 8.93 10.00
CA PRO A 108 -16.75 10.33 10.33
C PRO A 108 -15.41 10.80 9.77
N LEU A 109 -15.19 12.11 9.81
CA LEU A 109 -13.85 12.70 9.80
C LEU A 109 -13.60 13.30 11.19
N GLU A 110 -12.76 12.65 12.00
CA GLU A 110 -12.37 13.13 13.33
C GLU A 110 -11.74 14.52 13.25
N GLU A 111 -12.01 15.36 14.24
CA GLU A 111 -11.54 16.74 14.30
C GLU A 111 -10.02 16.86 14.15
N LYS A 112 -9.24 16.02 14.83
CA LYS A 112 -7.76 16.00 14.70
C LYS A 112 -7.29 15.77 13.25
N HIS A 113 -8.02 14.96 12.49
CA HIS A 113 -7.71 14.67 11.09
C HIS A 113 -8.14 15.80 10.16
N HIS A 114 -9.29 16.42 10.44
CA HIS A 114 -9.75 17.62 9.75
C HIS A 114 -8.74 18.76 9.93
N ILE A 115 -8.32 19.03 11.16
CA ILE A 115 -7.25 20.00 11.49
C ILE A 115 -5.97 19.66 10.73
N HIS A 116 -5.52 18.39 10.71
CA HIS A 116 -4.35 17.96 9.94
C HIS A 116 -4.48 18.31 8.44
N LEU A 117 -5.66 18.10 7.85
CA LEU A 117 -5.88 18.39 6.42
C LEU A 117 -5.85 19.90 6.13
N LEU A 118 -6.43 20.72 7.00
CA LEU A 118 -6.43 22.17 6.83
C LEU A 118 -5.06 22.80 7.14
N GLN A 119 -4.44 22.42 8.26
CA GLN A 119 -3.26 23.10 8.78
C GLN A 119 -1.95 22.53 8.25
N ASP A 120 -1.81 21.21 8.16
CA ASP A 120 -0.58 20.58 7.67
C ASP A 120 -0.62 20.34 6.16
N ARG A 121 -1.78 19.95 5.62
CA ARG A 121 -1.93 19.74 4.17
C ARG A 121 -2.36 20.99 3.42
N LYS A 122 -2.71 22.07 4.11
CA LYS A 122 -3.10 23.36 3.50
C LYS A 122 -4.25 23.22 2.50
N MET A 123 -5.14 22.26 2.73
CA MET A 123 -6.37 22.11 1.95
C MET A 123 -7.40 23.12 2.43
N THR A 124 -8.29 23.55 1.55
CA THR A 124 -9.48 24.33 1.93
C THR A 124 -10.58 23.41 2.46
N GLU A 125 -11.56 23.99 3.15
CA GLU A 125 -12.74 23.24 3.63
C GLU A 125 -13.49 22.58 2.47
N GLU A 126 -13.69 23.30 1.36
CA GLU A 126 -14.34 22.78 0.17
C GLU A 126 -13.54 21.62 -0.46
N GLU A 127 -12.21 21.74 -0.54
CA GLU A 127 -11.34 20.66 -1.01
C GLU A 127 -11.50 19.41 -0.12
N VAL A 128 -11.44 19.55 1.22
CA VAL A 128 -11.61 18.42 2.14
C VAL A 128 -12.97 17.74 1.98
N GLN A 129 -14.04 18.53 1.84
CA GLN A 129 -15.40 18.01 1.63
C GLN A 129 -15.53 17.24 0.31
N ILE A 130 -15.05 17.81 -0.80
CA ILE A 130 -15.10 17.19 -2.14
C ILE A 130 -14.23 15.93 -2.22
N ARG A 131 -13.05 15.95 -1.58
CA ARG A 131 -12.14 14.80 -1.57
C ARG A 131 -12.66 13.63 -0.73
N GLN A 132 -13.56 13.90 0.21
CA GLN A 132 -14.23 12.90 1.05
C GLN A 132 -13.26 12.06 1.89
N TYR A 133 -12.23 12.69 2.45
CA TYR A 133 -11.39 12.04 3.46
C TYR A 133 -12.24 11.62 4.67
N ARG A 134 -11.86 10.51 5.30
CA ARG A 134 -12.54 9.95 6.48
C ARG A 134 -11.54 9.50 7.53
N SER A 135 -12.03 9.07 8.69
CA SER A 135 -11.22 8.53 9.79
C SER A 135 -11.53 7.06 10.00
N PHE A 136 -10.50 6.27 10.23
CA PHE A 136 -10.69 4.85 10.51
C PHE A 136 -11.29 4.64 11.90
N LEU A 137 -12.40 3.90 11.96
CA LEU A 137 -13.08 3.60 13.22
C LEU A 137 -12.37 2.47 13.97
N LYS A 138 -11.68 2.82 15.05
CA LYS A 138 -11.01 1.86 15.93
C LYS A 138 -12.02 1.01 16.73
N GLN A 139 -13.01 1.65 17.34
CA GLN A 139 -14.08 0.96 18.04
C GLN A 139 -15.18 0.59 17.05
N GLN A 140 -15.36 -0.72 16.82
CA GLN A 140 -16.33 -1.24 15.85
C GLN A 140 -17.36 -2.17 16.47
N ILE A 141 -17.04 -2.78 17.62
CA ILE A 141 -17.91 -3.71 18.33
C ILE A 141 -18.81 -2.91 19.28
N VAL A 142 -20.08 -3.24 19.31
CA VAL A 142 -21.10 -2.61 20.15
C VAL A 142 -21.84 -3.70 20.92
N LEU A 143 -22.23 -3.41 22.16
CA LEU A 143 -23.13 -4.23 22.96
C LEU A 143 -24.54 -3.67 22.79
N GLU A 144 -25.47 -4.52 22.35
CA GLU A 144 -26.89 -4.18 22.22
C GLU A 144 -27.64 -4.38 23.56
N ASP A 145 -28.85 -3.84 23.66
CA ASP A 145 -29.66 -3.86 24.89
C ASP A 145 -30.01 -5.29 25.36
N ASP A 146 -30.02 -6.27 24.44
CA ASP A 146 -30.25 -7.69 24.72
C ASP A 146 -28.98 -8.44 25.19
N ASN A 147 -27.92 -7.71 25.53
CA ASN A 147 -26.59 -8.23 25.89
C ASN A 147 -25.88 -9.01 24.77
N THR A 148 -26.27 -8.82 23.51
CA THR A 148 -25.56 -9.41 22.36
C THR A 148 -24.49 -8.46 21.81
N TYR A 149 -23.37 -9.02 21.39
CA TYR A 149 -22.33 -8.26 20.70
C TYR A 149 -22.63 -8.20 19.20
N THR A 150 -22.57 -7.00 18.63
CA THR A 150 -22.65 -6.76 17.20
C THR A 150 -21.55 -5.81 16.76
N THR A 151 -21.62 -5.32 15.52
CA THR A 151 -20.75 -4.27 15.02
C THR A 151 -21.53 -3.12 14.43
N ILE A 152 -20.92 -1.93 14.45
CA ILE A 152 -21.48 -0.72 13.81
C ILE A 152 -21.82 -0.94 12.33
N TRP A 153 -21.17 -1.90 11.66
CA TRP A 153 -21.35 -2.17 10.24
C TRP A 153 -22.68 -2.84 9.90
N GLU A 154 -23.32 -3.53 10.86
CA GLU A 154 -24.62 -4.17 10.60
C GLU A 154 -25.69 -3.12 10.26
N LYS A 155 -25.57 -1.89 10.79
CA LYS A 155 -26.42 -0.75 10.41
C LYS A 155 -26.22 -0.36 8.94
N LEU A 156 -24.97 -0.26 8.49
CA LEU A 156 -24.62 -0.01 7.08
C LEU A 156 -25.15 -1.11 6.16
N PHE A 157 -24.99 -2.38 6.53
CA PHE A 157 -25.45 -3.50 5.70
C PHE A 157 -26.97 -3.57 5.59
N LYS A 158 -27.68 -3.24 6.68
CA LYS A 158 -29.14 -3.09 6.69
C LYS A 158 -29.59 -1.94 5.78
N GLN A 159 -28.91 -0.79 5.83
CA GLN A 159 -29.18 0.34 4.93
C GLN A 159 -28.99 -0.01 3.45
N ILE A 160 -27.94 -0.78 3.12
CA ILE A 160 -27.70 -1.27 1.76
C ILE A 160 -28.74 -2.33 1.33
N GLY A 161 -29.41 -2.97 2.29
CA GLY A 161 -30.45 -3.97 2.02
C GLY A 161 -29.91 -5.38 1.71
N LYS A 162 -28.62 -5.65 1.96
CA LYS A 162 -28.01 -6.96 1.71
C LYS A 162 -26.97 -7.31 2.77
N LYS A 163 -27.25 -8.32 3.59
CA LYS A 163 -26.39 -8.77 4.70
C LYS A 163 -24.97 -9.15 4.27
N ASP A 164 -24.84 -9.73 3.08
CA ASP A 164 -23.56 -10.20 2.53
C ASP A 164 -22.89 -9.17 1.58
N CYS A 165 -23.32 -7.90 1.59
CA CYS A 165 -22.75 -6.86 0.72
C CYS A 165 -21.25 -6.60 0.97
N TRP A 166 -20.73 -6.93 2.16
CA TRP A 166 -19.33 -6.75 2.55
C TRP A 166 -18.38 -7.83 2.00
N LYS A 167 -18.87 -9.00 1.59
CA LYS A 167 -18.03 -10.06 1.00
C LYS A 167 -17.49 -9.57 -0.33
N GLY A 168 -16.18 -9.69 -0.55
CA GLY A 168 -15.49 -9.15 -1.74
C GLY A 168 -15.15 -7.66 -1.65
N ILE A 169 -15.43 -6.99 -0.51
CA ILE A 169 -14.99 -5.62 -0.24
C ILE A 169 -13.68 -5.66 0.56
N PRO A 170 -12.59 -5.05 0.05
CA PRO A 170 -11.32 -5.00 0.77
C PRO A 170 -11.44 -4.39 2.16
N GLY A 171 -10.87 -5.06 3.16
CA GLY A 171 -10.90 -4.60 4.55
C GLY A 171 -11.93 -5.32 5.40
N PHE A 172 -13.08 -5.69 4.85
CA PHE A 172 -14.10 -6.41 5.61
C PHE A 172 -13.77 -7.90 5.74
N TYR A 173 -14.05 -8.47 6.90
CA TYR A 173 -13.85 -9.89 7.20
C TYR A 173 -14.78 -10.34 8.32
N GLU A 174 -14.89 -11.66 8.48
CA GLU A 174 -15.62 -12.28 9.57
C GLU A 174 -14.65 -12.75 10.66
N MET A 175 -14.83 -12.24 11.87
CA MET A 175 -14.18 -12.75 13.07
C MET A 175 -15.10 -13.76 13.75
N LYS A 176 -14.60 -14.97 13.97
CA LYS A 176 -15.29 -16.01 14.76
C LYS A 176 -14.58 -16.24 16.09
N LYS A 177 -15.36 -16.35 17.18
CA LYS A 177 -14.89 -16.78 18.50
C LYS A 177 -15.97 -17.62 19.18
N GLY A 178 -15.81 -18.94 19.18
CA GLY A 178 -16.88 -19.85 19.58
C GLY A 178 -18.10 -19.69 18.65
N GLN A 179 -19.29 -19.45 19.22
CA GLN A 179 -20.51 -19.18 18.45
C GLN A 179 -20.62 -17.72 17.97
N LEU A 180 -19.82 -16.80 18.51
CA LEU A 180 -19.85 -15.39 18.13
C LEU A 180 -19.26 -15.20 16.73
N SER A 181 -20.01 -14.53 15.84
CA SER A 181 -19.56 -14.16 14.50
C SER A 181 -19.82 -12.68 14.23
N LEU A 182 -18.75 -11.90 14.08
CA LEU A 182 -18.81 -10.45 13.87
C LEU A 182 -18.14 -10.06 12.56
N ARG A 183 -18.74 -9.11 11.84
CA ARG A 183 -18.12 -8.50 10.65
C ARG A 183 -17.30 -7.31 11.07
N LEU A 184 -16.02 -7.29 10.76
CA LEU A 184 -15.11 -6.21 11.13
C LEU A 184 -14.38 -5.67 9.91
N MET A 185 -13.93 -4.43 10.01
CA MET A 185 -13.05 -3.80 9.05
C MET A 185 -11.61 -3.83 9.60
N ALA A 186 -10.70 -4.44 8.85
CA ALA A 186 -9.28 -4.44 9.13
C ALA A 186 -8.67 -3.08 8.75
N GLY A 187 -7.83 -2.54 9.61
CA GLY A 187 -7.12 -1.29 9.36
C GLY A 187 -6.44 -0.78 10.61
N PHE A 188 -6.04 0.48 10.57
CA PHE A 188 -5.27 1.16 11.60
C PHE A 188 -5.88 2.53 11.85
N PRO A 189 -5.80 3.09 13.06
CA PRO A 189 -6.19 4.47 13.31
C PRO A 189 -5.45 5.44 12.37
N GLY A 190 -6.19 6.36 11.76
CA GLY A 190 -5.65 7.36 10.86
C GLY A 190 -6.64 7.87 9.82
N ILE A 191 -6.13 8.69 8.90
CA ILE A 191 -6.89 9.32 7.81
C ILE A 191 -7.09 8.32 6.68
N MET A 192 -8.34 7.96 6.43
CA MET A 192 -8.78 7.17 5.28
C MET A 192 -8.86 8.04 4.02
N ILE A 193 -8.18 7.58 2.97
CA ILE A 193 -8.04 8.24 1.68
C ILE A 193 -8.73 7.36 0.63
N PRO A 194 -9.82 7.85 0.01
CA PRO A 194 -10.51 7.10 -1.04
C PRO A 194 -9.68 7.04 -2.32
N PHE A 195 -9.48 5.84 -2.87
CA PHE A 195 -8.85 5.67 -4.18
C PHE A 195 -9.90 5.67 -5.29
N ARG A 196 -9.91 6.75 -6.07
CA ARG A 196 -10.73 6.91 -7.28
C ARG A 196 -10.01 6.46 -8.53
N ASN A 197 -10.66 5.66 -9.39
CA ASN A 197 -10.15 5.28 -10.71
C ASN A 197 -10.49 6.32 -11.79
N GLN A 198 -10.19 6.01 -13.06
CA GLN A 198 -10.45 6.87 -14.23
C GLN A 198 -11.92 7.04 -14.61
N TYR A 199 -12.84 6.46 -13.83
CA TYR A 199 -14.29 6.61 -13.94
C TYR A 199 -14.90 7.34 -12.73
N ASN A 200 -14.06 7.92 -11.85
CA ASN A 200 -14.46 8.45 -10.53
C ASN A 200 -15.12 7.41 -9.61
N GLN A 201 -14.85 6.12 -9.81
CA GLN A 201 -15.34 5.07 -8.93
C GLN A 201 -14.37 4.91 -7.76
N ILE A 202 -14.88 4.84 -6.53
CA ILE A 202 -14.09 4.59 -5.32
C ILE A 202 -13.88 3.08 -5.17
N VAL A 203 -12.68 2.62 -5.48
CA VAL A 203 -12.34 1.18 -5.65
C VAL A 203 -11.40 0.64 -4.59
N GLY A 204 -11.09 1.44 -3.57
CA GLY A 204 -10.23 1.06 -2.46
C GLY A 204 -9.93 2.20 -1.51
N TRP A 205 -9.17 1.87 -0.47
CA TRP A 205 -8.82 2.79 0.61
C TRP A 205 -7.38 2.58 1.03
N GLN A 206 -6.70 3.71 1.26
CA GLN A 206 -5.45 3.72 2.01
C GLN A 206 -5.66 4.51 3.28
N VAL A 207 -4.99 4.11 4.35
CA VAL A 207 -4.94 4.85 5.61
C VAL A 207 -3.58 5.48 5.74
N ARG A 208 -3.54 6.79 5.94
CA ARG A 208 -2.39 7.47 6.53
C ARG A 208 -2.46 7.31 8.04
N VAL A 209 -1.63 6.43 8.60
CA VAL A 209 -1.71 6.10 10.03
C VAL A 209 -1.37 7.29 10.91
N ASP A 210 -2.00 7.34 12.09
CA ASP A 210 -1.69 8.33 13.12
C ASP A 210 -0.26 8.16 13.62
N GLU A 211 0.10 6.91 13.94
CA GLU A 211 1.41 6.54 14.48
C GLU A 211 2.12 5.54 13.56
N VAL A 212 3.33 5.88 13.16
CA VAL A 212 4.20 4.98 12.38
C VAL A 212 4.98 4.09 13.35
N LYS A 213 4.66 2.80 13.39
CA LYS A 213 5.35 1.82 14.23
C LYS A 213 6.49 1.15 13.47
N ASN A 214 7.69 1.20 14.03
CA ASN A 214 8.84 0.46 13.52
C ASN A 214 8.70 -1.04 13.83
N SER A 215 9.43 -1.87 13.08
CA SER A 215 9.57 -3.30 13.34
C SER A 215 11.03 -3.68 13.48
N VAL A 216 11.35 -4.65 14.34
CA VAL A 216 12.70 -5.23 14.42
C VAL A 216 12.71 -6.60 13.76
N HIS A 217 13.76 -6.85 12.97
CA HIS A 217 13.93 -8.07 12.19
C HIS A 217 15.30 -8.68 12.53
N VAL A 218 15.31 -9.97 12.83
CA VAL A 218 16.54 -10.76 12.92
C VAL A 218 16.98 -11.08 11.48
N LYS A 219 18.16 -10.61 11.09
CA LYS A 219 18.75 -10.86 9.76
C LYS A 219 19.49 -12.19 9.73
N SER A 220 20.23 -12.49 10.79
CA SER A 220 20.92 -13.76 10.99
C SER A 220 21.15 -14.00 12.48
N GLY A 221 21.26 -15.26 12.88
CA GLY A 221 21.54 -15.65 14.24
C GLY A 221 21.33 -17.16 14.44
N PRO A 222 21.71 -17.69 15.62
CA PRO A 222 21.45 -19.07 16.00
C PRO A 222 19.95 -19.35 16.10
N THR A 223 19.59 -20.64 16.09
CA THR A 223 18.20 -21.10 16.23
C THR A 223 17.60 -20.63 17.55
N GLY A 224 16.33 -20.24 17.53
CA GLY A 224 15.59 -19.81 18.72
C GLY A 224 15.68 -18.31 19.04
N ILE A 225 16.41 -17.51 18.23
CA ILE A 225 16.51 -16.06 18.41
C ILE A 225 15.23 -15.36 17.97
N GLN A 226 14.73 -14.47 18.81
CA GLN A 226 13.64 -13.55 18.52
C GLN A 226 14.04 -12.13 18.88
N ALA A 227 13.44 -11.16 18.20
CA ALA A 227 13.60 -9.75 18.52
C ALA A 227 12.22 -9.08 18.48
N GLU A 228 11.98 -8.21 19.46
CA GLU A 228 10.79 -7.36 19.52
C GLU A 228 11.16 -5.93 19.95
N LEU A 229 10.31 -4.97 19.56
CA LEU A 229 10.43 -3.59 20.03
C LEU A 229 9.56 -3.44 21.27
N VAL A 230 10.19 -3.41 22.43
CA VAL A 230 9.50 -3.21 23.72
C VAL A 230 9.13 -1.74 23.94
N GLN A 231 9.87 -0.81 23.33
CA GLN A 231 9.53 0.61 23.31
C GLN A 231 9.86 1.23 21.95
N GLN A 232 8.90 1.97 21.38
CA GLN A 232 9.15 2.78 20.19
C GLN A 232 10.01 4.01 20.55
N PRO A 233 10.88 4.48 19.64
CA PRO A 233 11.03 3.99 18.28
C PRO A 233 12.04 2.83 18.15
N ASN A 234 12.83 2.51 19.18
CA ASN A 234 14.05 1.72 19.00
C ASN A 234 14.60 0.91 20.19
N VAL A 235 13.86 0.69 21.28
CA VAL A 235 14.30 -0.22 22.34
C VAL A 235 13.93 -1.64 21.97
N VAL A 236 14.96 -2.46 21.76
CA VAL A 236 14.84 -3.84 21.29
C VAL A 236 15.15 -4.79 22.42
N LYS A 237 14.28 -5.79 22.60
CA LYS A 237 14.54 -6.97 23.41
C LYS A 237 14.82 -8.14 22.48
N ILE A 238 15.90 -8.87 22.74
CA ILE A 238 16.27 -10.08 22.03
C ILE A 238 16.19 -11.24 23.01
N THR A 239 15.50 -12.30 22.61
CA THR A 239 15.38 -13.52 23.39
C THR A 239 15.96 -14.71 22.64
N LYS A 240 16.47 -15.71 23.36
CA LYS A 240 16.83 -17.03 22.83
C LYS A 240 16.00 -18.07 23.57
N ASN A 241 15.12 -18.78 22.86
CA ASN A 241 14.21 -19.77 23.44
C ASN A 241 13.34 -19.25 24.61
N GLY A 242 13.06 -17.93 24.63
CA GLY A 242 12.28 -17.26 25.69
C GLY A 242 13.12 -16.45 26.67
N ASP A 243 14.39 -16.77 26.84
CA ASP A 243 15.27 -16.07 27.79
C ASP A 243 15.79 -14.76 27.21
N CYS A 244 15.71 -13.67 27.99
CA CYS A 244 16.23 -12.37 27.59
C CYS A 244 17.75 -12.38 27.57
N ILE A 245 18.34 -12.09 26.41
CA ILE A 245 19.80 -12.10 26.20
C ILE A 245 20.35 -10.72 25.83
N TYR A 246 19.48 -9.79 25.46
CA TYR A 246 19.83 -8.39 25.23
C TYR A 246 18.58 -7.52 25.35
N GLU A 247 18.71 -6.37 26.01
CA GLU A 247 17.70 -5.32 25.99
C GLU A 247 18.39 -3.96 25.90
N GLY A 248 18.04 -3.16 24.90
CA GLY A 248 18.67 -1.86 24.72
C GLY A 248 18.27 -1.13 23.45
N LYS A 249 18.69 0.13 23.35
CA LYS A 249 18.44 0.99 22.19
C LYS A 249 19.31 0.57 21.01
N LEU A 250 18.73 0.46 19.83
CA LEU A 250 19.45 0.24 18.57
C LEU A 250 19.23 1.37 17.58
N GLU A 251 20.16 1.55 16.64
CA GLU A 251 19.99 2.51 15.55
C GLU A 251 18.97 2.00 14.53
N ILE A 252 18.12 2.91 14.05
CA ILE A 252 17.10 2.60 13.05
C ILE A 252 17.75 2.56 11.67
N GLY A 253 17.41 1.54 10.88
CA GLY A 253 17.83 1.44 9.48
C GLY A 253 19.22 0.84 9.24
N LYS A 254 20.04 0.67 10.28
CA LYS A 254 21.35 0.00 10.19
C LYS A 254 21.29 -1.44 10.70
N ASN A 255 22.16 -2.29 10.17
CA ASN A 255 22.39 -3.61 10.75
C ASN A 255 23.17 -3.41 12.05
N LYS A 256 22.70 -3.99 13.15
CA LYS A 256 23.47 -4.11 14.38
C LYS A 256 23.92 -5.55 14.54
N GLU A 257 25.22 -5.72 14.69
CA GLU A 257 25.82 -6.99 15.08
C GLU A 257 25.99 -7.01 16.61
N LEU A 258 25.57 -8.11 17.24
CA LEU A 258 25.67 -8.36 18.66
C LEU A 258 26.34 -9.72 18.86
N LEU A 259 27.36 -9.76 19.70
CA LEU A 259 28.00 -11.00 20.16
C LEU A 259 27.32 -11.41 21.47
N ILE A 260 26.61 -12.53 21.44
CA ILE A 260 25.84 -13.03 22.59
C ILE A 260 26.26 -14.48 22.82
N GLY A 261 26.94 -14.75 23.93
CA GLY A 261 27.44 -16.09 24.26
C GLY A 261 28.40 -16.67 23.21
N GLY A 262 29.18 -15.82 22.54
CA GLY A 262 30.09 -16.22 21.45
C GLY A 262 29.43 -16.39 20.08
N GLU A 263 28.10 -16.29 19.99
CA GLU A 263 27.35 -16.38 18.73
C GLU A 263 27.03 -14.99 18.17
N LYS A 264 27.10 -14.85 16.85
CA LYS A 264 26.83 -13.60 16.15
C LYS A 264 25.35 -13.49 15.79
N VAL A 265 24.68 -12.48 16.35
CA VAL A 265 23.30 -12.10 16.01
C VAL A 265 23.31 -10.79 15.24
N VAL A 266 22.62 -10.73 14.12
CA VAL A 266 22.43 -9.49 13.34
C VAL A 266 20.96 -9.12 13.35
N VAL A 267 20.65 -7.94 13.87
CA VAL A 267 19.29 -7.38 13.88
C VAL A 267 19.25 -6.07 13.12
N LYS A 268 18.07 -5.73 12.60
CA LYS A 268 17.81 -4.44 11.96
C LYS A 268 16.44 -3.93 12.35
N ILE A 269 16.38 -2.68 12.81
CA ILE A 269 15.10 -1.96 12.93
C ILE A 269 14.73 -1.39 11.58
N HIS A 270 13.55 -1.75 11.11
CA HIS A 270 12.91 -1.24 9.90
C HIS A 270 11.94 -0.11 10.27
N LYS A 271 12.06 1.02 9.57
CA LYS A 271 11.12 2.13 9.71
C LYS A 271 9.73 1.70 9.24
N GLY A 272 8.71 2.02 10.02
CA GLY A 272 7.32 1.75 9.65
C GLY A 272 6.87 2.52 8.41
N GLN A 273 5.77 2.08 7.80
CA GLN A 273 5.13 2.77 6.68
C GLN A 273 4.05 3.73 7.18
N LYS A 274 4.01 4.91 6.57
CA LYS A 274 3.02 5.96 6.89
C LYS A 274 1.66 5.72 6.23
N TYR A 275 1.64 5.02 5.10
CA TYR A 275 0.46 4.79 4.29
C TYR A 275 0.26 3.29 4.09
N LEU A 276 -0.90 2.77 4.51
CA LEU A 276 -1.22 1.34 4.49
C LEU A 276 -2.55 1.09 3.79
N TRP A 277 -2.62 0.07 2.95
CA TRP A 277 -3.88 -0.32 2.31
C TRP A 277 -4.85 -0.93 3.33
N ILE A 278 -6.13 -0.56 3.23
CA ILE A 278 -7.17 -1.29 3.94
C ILE A 278 -7.38 -2.62 3.23
N SER A 279 -7.01 -3.70 3.92
CA SER A 279 -7.08 -5.04 3.39
C SER A 279 -7.37 -6.05 4.49
N SER A 280 -8.20 -7.03 4.17
CA SER A 280 -8.47 -8.21 4.99
C SER A 280 -7.92 -9.47 4.33
N ALA A 281 -6.86 -9.33 3.54
CA ALA A 281 -6.05 -10.43 3.06
C ALA A 281 -5.74 -11.40 4.22
N ASN A 282 -5.92 -12.71 3.98
CA ASN A 282 -5.66 -13.78 4.95
C ASN A 282 -6.52 -13.72 6.23
N LYS A 283 -7.67 -13.04 6.19
CA LYS A 283 -8.70 -13.15 7.24
C LYS A 283 -9.88 -13.99 6.71
N ASN A 284 -10.61 -14.64 7.62
CA ASN A 284 -11.79 -15.44 7.26
C ASN A 284 -12.86 -14.57 6.58
N GLU A 285 -13.39 -15.08 5.47
CA GLU A 285 -14.26 -14.39 4.51
C GLU A 285 -13.68 -13.04 4.02
N GLY A 286 -12.36 -12.85 4.11
CA GLY A 286 -11.68 -11.59 3.82
C GLY A 286 -11.34 -11.37 2.34
N THR A 287 -10.95 -10.13 2.02
CA THR A 287 -10.60 -9.70 0.65
C THR A 287 -9.34 -8.82 0.64
N GLY A 288 -8.42 -9.15 -0.26
CA GLY A 288 -7.20 -8.36 -0.51
C GLY A 288 -7.50 -6.99 -1.15
N ALA A 289 -6.72 -5.96 -0.84
CA ALA A 289 -6.81 -4.66 -1.54
C ALA A 289 -6.37 -4.75 -3.00
N GLY A 290 -5.42 -5.66 -3.27
CA GLY A 290 -4.95 -6.04 -4.59
C GLY A 290 -4.44 -7.49 -4.61
N GLY A 291 -4.23 -8.03 -5.81
CA GLY A 291 -3.79 -9.39 -6.08
C GLY A 291 -3.48 -9.59 -7.57
N SER A 292 -3.17 -10.82 -7.96
CA SER A 292 -2.78 -11.15 -9.35
C SER A 292 -3.86 -10.86 -10.39
N GLU A 293 -5.13 -11.05 -10.02
CA GLU A 293 -6.29 -10.83 -10.91
C GLU A 293 -6.87 -9.41 -10.82
N ASN A 294 -6.61 -8.72 -9.70
CA ASN A 294 -7.12 -7.37 -9.44
C ASN A 294 -5.99 -6.56 -8.81
N PRO A 295 -5.17 -5.83 -9.59
CA PRO A 295 -4.06 -5.07 -9.05
C PRO A 295 -4.56 -3.96 -8.10
N LEU A 296 -3.62 -3.40 -7.34
CA LEU A 296 -3.91 -2.19 -6.58
C LEU A 296 -4.36 -1.07 -7.55
N PRO A 297 -5.37 -0.27 -7.17
CA PRO A 297 -5.87 0.77 -8.06
C PRO A 297 -4.87 1.92 -8.21
N VAL A 298 -4.84 2.51 -9.40
CA VAL A 298 -4.24 3.83 -9.63
C VAL A 298 -5.23 4.88 -9.17
N HIS A 299 -4.76 5.84 -8.38
CA HIS A 299 -5.60 6.98 -8.03
C HIS A 299 -5.56 8.03 -9.14
N VAL A 300 -6.72 8.41 -9.66
CA VAL A 300 -6.88 9.53 -10.61
C VAL A 300 -7.38 10.75 -9.85
N ALA A 301 -6.51 11.74 -9.71
CA ALA A 301 -6.83 13.04 -9.13
C ALA A 301 -7.03 14.08 -10.24
N VAL A 302 -8.14 14.80 -10.14
CA VAL A 302 -8.43 16.02 -10.92
C VAL A 302 -8.62 17.18 -9.95
N PRO A 303 -8.59 18.46 -10.37
CA PRO A 303 -8.89 19.58 -9.48
C PRO A 303 -10.26 19.39 -8.81
N SER A 304 -10.41 19.81 -7.56
CA SER A 304 -11.65 19.70 -6.79
C SER A 304 -12.81 20.39 -7.50
N SER A 305 -12.55 21.49 -8.20
CA SER A 305 -13.53 22.17 -9.07
C SER A 305 -14.06 21.27 -10.21
N HIS A 306 -13.23 20.37 -10.74
CA HIS A 306 -13.66 19.36 -11.70
C HIS A 306 -14.30 18.15 -11.00
N LEU A 307 -13.68 17.64 -9.93
CA LEU A 307 -14.16 16.45 -9.20
C LEU A 307 -15.60 16.63 -8.69
N LYS A 308 -15.96 17.85 -8.27
CA LYS A 308 -17.32 18.24 -7.86
C LYS A 308 -18.40 17.91 -8.89
N HIS A 309 -18.05 17.96 -10.19
CA HIS A 309 -18.98 17.77 -11.30
C HIS A 309 -18.74 16.47 -12.08
N TRP A 310 -17.66 15.75 -11.77
CA TRP A 310 -17.33 14.50 -12.42
C TRP A 310 -18.21 13.36 -11.90
N LYS A 311 -19.15 12.86 -12.72
CA LYS A 311 -20.07 11.79 -12.33
C LYS A 311 -19.38 10.43 -12.28
N SER A 312 -19.67 9.65 -11.23
CA SER A 312 -19.18 8.26 -11.12
C SER A 312 -19.62 7.41 -12.32
N GLY A 313 -18.75 6.52 -12.79
CA GLY A 313 -18.96 5.70 -13.97
C GLY A 313 -18.66 6.41 -15.30
N THR A 314 -18.31 7.70 -15.29
CA THR A 314 -17.97 8.45 -16.51
C THR A 314 -16.46 8.48 -16.73
N LEU A 315 -15.98 7.97 -17.86
CA LEU A 315 -14.56 7.97 -18.20
C LEU A 315 -14.00 9.39 -18.33
N HIS A 316 -12.92 9.68 -17.60
CA HIS A 316 -12.17 10.94 -17.76
C HIS A 316 -11.13 10.80 -18.88
N LYS A 317 -11.38 11.46 -20.01
CA LYS A 317 -10.43 11.52 -21.13
C LYS A 317 -9.52 12.74 -21.01
N THR A 318 -8.23 12.55 -21.22
CA THR A 318 -7.24 13.64 -21.26
C THR A 318 -6.03 13.23 -22.10
N LYS A 319 -5.43 14.21 -22.78
CA LYS A 319 -4.20 14.00 -23.56
C LYS A 319 -2.94 14.06 -22.71
N SER A 320 -3.00 14.66 -21.53
CA SER A 320 -1.84 14.85 -20.66
C SER A 320 -2.16 14.45 -19.23
N VAL A 321 -1.22 13.75 -18.59
CA VAL A 321 -1.26 13.43 -17.16
C VAL A 321 0.10 13.62 -16.52
N MET A 322 0.09 14.01 -15.25
CA MET A 322 1.25 13.92 -14.37
C MET A 322 1.17 12.63 -13.53
N ILE A 323 2.29 11.98 -13.25
CA ILE A 323 2.35 10.76 -12.44
C ILE A 323 3.27 10.99 -11.24
N THR A 324 2.77 10.70 -10.04
CA THR A 324 3.48 10.86 -8.77
C THR A 324 3.23 9.67 -7.82
N GLU A 325 3.82 9.71 -6.63
CA GLU A 325 3.60 8.71 -5.59
C GLU A 325 2.60 9.20 -4.52
N GLY A 326 1.63 8.35 -4.19
CA GLY A 326 0.72 8.60 -3.08
C GLY A 326 -0.49 9.49 -3.42
N PRO A 327 -1.70 9.09 -3.00
CA PRO A 327 -2.96 9.71 -3.44
C PRO A 327 -3.14 11.15 -2.95
N MET A 328 -2.80 11.41 -1.68
CA MET A 328 -2.97 12.72 -1.06
C MET A 328 -2.06 13.78 -1.70
N LYS A 329 -0.88 13.38 -2.19
CA LYS A 329 -0.01 14.28 -2.98
C LYS A 329 -0.64 14.58 -4.33
N ALA A 330 -1.16 13.56 -5.02
CA ALA A 330 -1.83 13.75 -6.30
C ALA A 330 -3.05 14.67 -6.19
N ASP A 331 -3.87 14.53 -5.14
CA ASP A 331 -4.99 15.43 -4.85
C ASP A 331 -4.52 16.89 -4.69
N LEU A 332 -3.50 17.13 -3.86
CA LEU A 332 -2.93 18.46 -3.65
C LEU A 332 -2.35 19.06 -4.95
N ILE A 333 -1.56 18.29 -5.69
CA ILE A 333 -0.97 18.75 -6.95
C ILE A 333 -2.07 19.10 -7.95
N ALA A 334 -3.12 18.28 -8.07
CA ALA A 334 -4.23 18.54 -8.97
C ALA A 334 -4.94 19.87 -8.65
N ASP A 335 -5.11 20.22 -7.37
CA ASP A 335 -5.67 21.51 -6.94
C ASP A 335 -4.69 22.68 -7.12
N LEU A 336 -3.38 22.44 -7.02
CA LEU A 336 -2.35 23.47 -7.14
C LEU A 336 -1.99 23.80 -8.60
N LEU A 337 -2.07 22.84 -9.52
CA LEU A 337 -1.75 23.06 -10.95
C LEU A 337 -2.43 24.31 -11.52
N PRO A 338 -3.77 24.48 -11.46
CA PRO A 338 -4.43 25.68 -12.00
C PRO A 338 -4.12 26.97 -11.21
N LYS A 339 -3.61 26.86 -9.97
CA LYS A 339 -3.21 28.00 -9.12
C LYS A 339 -1.75 28.42 -9.36
N ARG A 340 -0.93 27.57 -9.97
CA ARG A 340 0.52 27.77 -10.13
C ARG A 340 0.94 27.91 -11.58
N LEU A 341 0.24 27.26 -12.51
CA LEU A 341 0.54 27.32 -13.93
C LEU A 341 -0.38 28.31 -14.65
N ASN A 342 0.16 29.00 -15.65
CA ASN A 342 -0.64 29.86 -16.51
C ASN A 342 -1.46 29.03 -17.52
N LYS A 343 -2.36 29.67 -18.28
CA LYS A 343 -3.25 28.99 -19.23
C LYS A 343 -2.51 28.19 -20.30
N GLU A 344 -1.39 28.70 -20.81
CA GLU A 344 -0.60 28.03 -21.85
C GLU A 344 0.13 26.79 -21.31
N GLU A 345 0.67 26.89 -20.08
CA GLU A 345 1.28 25.78 -19.36
C GLU A 345 0.22 24.69 -19.08
N ILE A 346 -0.97 25.08 -18.59
CA ILE A 346 -2.08 24.14 -18.32
C ILE A 346 -2.56 23.45 -19.60
N ALA A 347 -2.64 24.15 -20.73
CA ALA A 347 -3.03 23.54 -22.01
C ALA A 347 -2.08 22.40 -22.44
N LYS A 348 -0.81 22.45 -22.01
CA LYS A 348 0.20 21.42 -22.32
C LYS A 348 0.27 20.32 -21.27
N VAL A 349 0.33 20.71 -19.99
CA VAL A 349 0.55 19.79 -18.85
C VAL A 349 -0.75 19.08 -18.46
N GLY A 350 -1.89 19.74 -18.64
CA GLY A 350 -3.17 19.32 -18.09
C GLY A 350 -3.26 19.54 -16.57
N THR A 351 -4.34 19.06 -15.98
CA THR A 351 -4.61 19.17 -14.53
C THR A 351 -4.79 17.81 -13.85
N THR A 352 -4.63 16.72 -14.60
CA THR A 352 -4.84 15.36 -14.10
C THR A 352 -3.55 14.78 -13.55
N VAL A 353 -3.62 14.24 -12.33
CA VAL A 353 -2.49 13.64 -11.64
C VAL A 353 -2.85 12.19 -11.28
N LEU A 354 -1.99 11.25 -11.67
CA LEU A 354 -2.11 9.84 -11.33
C LEU A 354 -1.17 9.53 -10.17
N ALA A 355 -1.68 8.83 -9.16
CA ALA A 355 -0.89 8.35 -8.04
C ALA A 355 -0.75 6.83 -8.07
N ILE A 356 0.50 6.37 -7.99
CA ILE A 356 0.86 4.96 -7.85
C ILE A 356 1.49 4.70 -6.48
N PRO A 357 1.47 3.45 -5.96
CA PRO A 357 2.01 3.13 -4.63
C PRO A 357 3.54 3.15 -4.54
N GLY A 358 4.21 3.45 -5.65
CA GLY A 358 5.66 3.55 -5.78
C GLY A 358 6.06 3.31 -7.24
N VAL A 359 7.20 3.89 -7.67
CA VAL A 359 7.64 3.79 -9.07
C VAL A 359 7.73 2.35 -9.62
N ASN A 360 8.06 1.36 -8.78
CA ASN A 360 8.14 -0.04 -9.18
C ASN A 360 6.80 -0.64 -9.66
N ALA A 361 5.68 -0.04 -9.25
CA ALA A 361 4.35 -0.50 -9.61
C ALA A 361 3.87 0.05 -10.96
N TRP A 362 4.70 0.76 -11.73
CA TRP A 362 4.31 1.48 -12.93
C TRP A 362 3.46 0.68 -13.95
N ARG A 363 3.61 -0.64 -14.01
CA ARG A 363 2.81 -1.50 -14.93
C ARG A 363 1.30 -1.35 -14.76
N ILE A 364 0.83 -1.05 -13.54
CA ILE A 364 -0.61 -0.88 -13.27
C ILE A 364 -1.18 0.40 -13.90
N VAL A 365 -0.32 1.36 -14.30
CA VAL A 365 -0.75 2.62 -14.90
C VAL A 365 -0.95 2.51 -16.39
N MET A 366 -0.27 1.58 -17.07
CA MET A 366 -0.30 1.46 -18.53
C MET A 366 -1.73 1.26 -19.09
N PRO A 367 -2.57 0.37 -18.52
CA PRO A 367 -3.96 0.24 -18.97
C PRO A 367 -4.78 1.51 -18.75
N VAL A 368 -4.52 2.23 -17.65
CA VAL A 368 -5.22 3.48 -17.30
C VAL A 368 -4.88 4.58 -18.30
N LEU A 369 -3.61 4.72 -18.67
CA LEU A 369 -3.15 5.69 -19.69
C LEU A 369 -3.84 5.45 -21.04
N LYS A 370 -3.92 4.17 -21.46
CA LYS A 370 -4.57 3.79 -22.71
C LYS A 370 -6.07 4.09 -22.68
N ASP A 371 -6.76 3.71 -21.61
CA ASP A 371 -8.20 3.92 -21.46
C ASP A 371 -8.58 5.41 -21.48
N MET A 372 -7.76 6.25 -20.81
CA MET A 372 -7.95 7.70 -20.76
C MET A 372 -7.55 8.43 -22.05
N GLY A 373 -6.93 7.74 -23.02
CA GLY A 373 -6.48 8.32 -24.30
C GLY A 373 -5.30 9.29 -24.16
N VAL A 374 -4.40 9.03 -23.22
CA VAL A 374 -3.23 9.86 -22.89
C VAL A 374 -2.17 9.78 -24.01
N GLU A 375 -1.50 10.90 -24.24
CA GLU A 375 -0.37 11.03 -25.17
C GLU A 375 0.88 11.57 -24.47
N ASN A 376 0.73 12.48 -23.49
CA ASN A 376 1.83 13.12 -22.78
C ASN A 376 1.85 12.71 -21.30
N VAL A 377 3.01 12.23 -20.84
CA VAL A 377 3.21 11.74 -19.48
C VAL A 377 4.31 12.53 -18.79
N TYR A 378 3.94 13.25 -17.73
CA TYR A 378 4.85 14.03 -16.89
C TYR A 378 5.20 13.23 -15.63
N LEU A 379 6.43 12.73 -15.53
CA LEU A 379 6.90 11.96 -14.38
C LEU A 379 7.39 12.92 -13.29
N ALA A 380 6.69 12.93 -12.15
CA ALA A 380 6.91 13.80 -11.00
C ALA A 380 7.14 12.96 -9.72
N PHE A 381 8.27 12.28 -9.67
CA PHE A 381 8.71 11.48 -8.53
C PHE A 381 9.60 12.33 -7.61
N ASP A 382 9.43 12.20 -6.28
CA ASP A 382 10.19 12.94 -5.26
C ASP A 382 11.68 13.07 -5.62
N ALA A 383 12.25 14.26 -5.42
CA ALA A 383 13.59 14.56 -5.92
C ALA A 383 14.69 13.75 -5.21
N ASP A 384 14.42 13.21 -4.01
CA ASP A 384 15.30 12.30 -3.26
C ASP A 384 15.27 10.84 -3.79
N LEU A 385 14.29 10.47 -4.62
CA LEU A 385 14.20 9.14 -5.24
C LEU A 385 15.34 8.88 -6.23
N VAL A 386 16.00 9.93 -6.73
CA VAL A 386 17.14 9.82 -7.66
C VAL A 386 18.39 9.24 -6.97
N GLU A 387 18.53 9.41 -5.65
CA GLU A 387 19.69 8.92 -4.89
C GLU A 387 19.66 7.40 -4.67
N ASN A 388 18.49 6.77 -4.77
CA ASN A 388 18.36 5.33 -4.62
C ASN A 388 18.47 4.63 -5.98
N GLU A 389 19.59 3.96 -6.23
CA GLU A 389 19.88 3.26 -7.50
C GLU A 389 18.73 2.36 -7.98
N LYS A 390 18.05 1.66 -7.07
CA LYS A 390 16.93 0.77 -7.42
C LYS A 390 15.71 1.55 -7.91
N VAL A 391 15.44 2.68 -7.29
CA VAL A 391 14.33 3.55 -7.64
C VAL A 391 14.61 4.25 -8.97
N ARG A 392 15.85 4.71 -9.17
CA ARG A 392 16.32 5.24 -10.46
C ARG A 392 16.18 4.23 -11.58
N ALA A 393 16.59 2.97 -11.36
CA ALA A 393 16.43 1.90 -12.34
C ALA A 393 14.94 1.67 -12.70
N ALA A 394 14.06 1.68 -11.70
CA ALA A 394 12.62 1.54 -11.93
C ALA A 394 12.02 2.71 -12.72
N LEU A 395 12.45 3.95 -12.44
CA LEU A 395 12.04 5.14 -13.19
C LEU A 395 12.52 5.09 -14.65
N ILE A 396 13.77 4.67 -14.89
CA ILE A 396 14.31 4.48 -16.23
C ILE A 396 13.52 3.41 -16.99
N ALA A 397 13.24 2.27 -16.35
CA ALA A 397 12.44 1.21 -16.94
C ALA A 397 11.02 1.70 -17.31
N PHE A 398 10.41 2.49 -16.43
CA PHE A 398 9.10 3.07 -16.68
C PHE A 398 9.11 4.04 -17.87
N ALA A 399 10.05 5.00 -17.87
CA ALA A 399 10.20 5.96 -18.97
C ALA A 399 10.51 5.27 -20.31
N THR A 400 11.31 4.20 -20.29
CA THR A 400 11.65 3.41 -21.47
C THR A 400 10.42 2.70 -22.03
N GLU A 401 9.61 2.06 -21.18
CA GLU A 401 8.39 1.40 -21.64
C GLU A 401 7.36 2.41 -22.17
N LEU A 402 7.20 3.56 -21.52
CA LEU A 402 6.34 4.64 -22.03
C LEU A 402 6.75 5.09 -23.43
N LYS A 403 8.04 5.33 -23.68
CA LYS A 403 8.53 5.70 -25.01
C LYS A 403 8.29 4.62 -26.04
N LYS A 404 8.52 3.36 -25.67
CA LYS A 404 8.30 2.20 -26.54
C LYS A 404 6.83 2.08 -26.96
N GLU A 405 5.90 2.41 -26.06
CA GLU A 405 4.45 2.45 -26.32
C GLU A 405 3.99 3.76 -27.00
N GLY A 406 4.92 4.66 -27.36
CA GLY A 406 4.64 5.86 -28.15
C GLY A 406 4.23 7.11 -27.35
N TYR A 407 4.33 7.09 -26.02
CA TYR A 407 4.02 8.27 -25.20
C TYR A 407 5.14 9.33 -25.28
N ASN A 408 4.75 10.61 -25.27
CA ASN A 408 5.68 11.71 -25.01
C ASN A 408 6.01 11.71 -23.51
N VAL A 409 7.28 11.48 -23.16
CA VAL A 409 7.72 11.43 -21.77
C VAL A 409 8.45 12.71 -21.38
N ILE A 410 8.00 13.32 -20.28
CA ILE A 410 8.54 14.55 -19.73
C ILE A 410 8.88 14.31 -18.26
N ILE A 411 10.06 14.72 -17.83
CA ILE A 411 10.43 14.75 -16.41
C ILE A 411 10.05 16.11 -15.83
N ALA A 412 9.31 16.11 -14.71
CA ALA A 412 9.09 17.29 -13.89
C ALA A 412 10.14 17.33 -12.79
N ALA A 413 11.09 18.27 -12.88
CA ALA A 413 12.20 18.40 -11.93
C ALA A 413 12.08 19.69 -11.11
N TRP A 414 12.43 19.64 -9.83
CA TRP A 414 12.47 20.81 -8.95
C TRP A 414 13.68 20.70 -8.00
N ASN A 415 14.03 21.79 -7.32
CA ASN A 415 15.11 21.76 -6.35
C ASN A 415 14.61 21.09 -5.04
N PRO A 416 15.26 20.02 -4.54
CA PRO A 416 14.86 19.37 -3.27
C PRO A 416 14.77 20.33 -2.07
N ALA A 417 15.54 21.42 -2.07
CA ALA A 417 15.49 22.44 -1.03
C ALA A 417 14.17 23.25 -1.03
N GLN A 418 13.41 23.22 -2.12
CA GLN A 418 12.10 23.88 -2.25
C GLN A 418 10.96 23.03 -1.69
N GLY A 419 11.19 21.73 -1.49
CA GLY A 419 10.18 20.79 -1.05
C GLY A 419 10.61 19.35 -1.33
N LYS A 420 10.30 18.44 -0.39
CA LYS A 420 10.63 17.03 -0.54
C LYS A 420 9.82 16.40 -1.68
N GLY A 421 8.51 16.63 -1.68
CA GLY A 421 7.61 16.30 -2.78
C GLY A 421 7.32 17.50 -3.68
N LEU A 422 6.74 17.22 -4.85
CA LEU A 422 6.26 18.28 -5.73
C LEU A 422 5.09 19.05 -5.10
N ASP A 423 4.25 18.38 -4.30
CA ASP A 423 3.19 19.02 -3.52
C ASP A 423 3.75 20.09 -2.57
N ASP A 424 4.82 19.77 -1.83
CA ASP A 424 5.49 20.72 -0.93
C ASP A 424 6.04 21.93 -1.71
N ALA A 425 6.73 21.67 -2.83
CA ALA A 425 7.33 22.72 -3.66
C ALA A 425 6.27 23.66 -4.25
N MET A 426 5.16 23.11 -4.74
CA MET A 426 4.05 23.90 -5.29
C MET A 426 3.30 24.68 -4.20
N GLN A 427 3.18 24.15 -2.98
CA GLN A 427 2.63 24.91 -1.86
C GLN A 427 3.50 26.12 -1.52
N ALA A 428 4.83 25.95 -1.55
CA ALA A 428 5.81 27.03 -1.44
C ALA A 428 5.90 27.94 -2.69
N SER A 429 4.98 27.79 -3.65
CA SER A 429 4.87 28.59 -4.88
C SER A 429 6.00 28.39 -5.89
N PHE A 430 6.80 27.32 -5.74
CA PHE A 430 7.76 26.93 -6.76
C PHE A 430 7.09 26.11 -7.86
N LYS A 431 7.60 26.26 -9.09
CA LYS A 431 7.16 25.48 -10.24
C LYS A 431 8.24 24.46 -10.62
N PRO A 432 7.86 23.24 -11.05
CA PRO A 432 8.81 22.32 -11.63
C PRO A 432 9.25 22.81 -13.01
N VAL A 433 10.47 22.45 -13.39
CA VAL A 433 11.00 22.56 -14.75
C VAL A 433 10.67 21.27 -15.50
N PHE A 434 10.05 21.41 -16.66
CA PHE A 434 9.68 20.28 -17.52
C PHE A 434 10.77 20.01 -18.55
N ARG A 435 11.29 18.78 -18.59
CA ARG A 435 12.32 18.34 -19.55
C ARG A 435 11.84 17.11 -20.32
N LYS A 436 11.66 17.25 -21.64
CA LYS A 436 11.40 16.12 -22.52
C LYS A 436 12.63 15.22 -22.55
N ILE A 437 12.45 13.91 -22.43
CA ILE A 437 13.55 12.94 -22.42
C ILE A 437 13.49 12.01 -23.60
#